data_AF-A0A954Z7W5-F1
#
_entry.id   AF-A0A954Z7W5-F1
#
_cell.length_a   1.000
_cell.length_b   1.000
_cell.length_c   1.000
_cell.angle_alpha   90.00
_cell.angle_beta   90.00
_cell.angle_gamma   90.00
#
_symmetry.space_group_name_H-M   'P 1'
#
loop_
_entity.id
_entity.type
_entity.pdbx_description
1 polymer ?
#
loop_
_entity_poly.entity_id
_entity_poly.type
_entity_poly.pdbx_seq_one_letter_code
_entity_poly.pdbx_strand_id
1 'polypeptide(L)'
;MLNFFRLHSLVRITGLAFALVLTAFGSSGRATAQSTVARQWNEALLDAIRVDTPRPTVHARNLYHVSAAMYDAWAAYDNVAQGQFVHEKTSASDVLAARNETIAYAAYGVLTNRYALSVNAATSQAEFNALMSSQGYDSTFTSTVGNSPAALGNRIAQQIVAATLNDGANQSSNYADTTGFTAVNVPMVVGFPTVTDQFKTPLDDPNHWQPLYVSPLTAQNGFVLPSNLQEYIGPNWGGVTPFAMHSSGPYSWSDYDPGAPPQLNGAGHDEYRAQAIDLLRLSHSLDPNQGPGAELINISPAVNGTRALGSYE
;
A
#
# COMPACT_ATOMS: atom_id res chain seq x y z
N MET A 1 -24.76 -58.94 -39.57
CA MET A 1 -25.64 -59.74 -40.47
C MET A 1 -27.05 -59.22 -40.23
N LEU A 2 -27.79 -58.56 -41.12
CA LEU A 2 -27.73 -58.31 -42.55
C LEU A 2 -28.22 -56.87 -42.82
N ASN A 3 -27.62 -56.21 -43.80
CA ASN A 3 -28.23 -55.08 -44.52
C ASN A 3 -29.30 -55.61 -45.49
N PHE A 4 -30.40 -54.88 -45.68
CA PHE A 4 -31.19 -54.91 -46.92
C PHE A 4 -31.78 -53.52 -47.26
N PHE A 5 -31.20 -52.92 -48.31
CA PHE A 5 -31.80 -52.23 -49.49
C PHE A 5 -33.33 -52.31 -49.68
N ARG A 6 -34.09 -51.43 -50.37
CA ARG A 6 -33.93 -50.11 -51.05
C ARG A 6 -35.34 -49.65 -51.53
N LEU A 7 -35.54 -48.32 -51.58
CA LEU A 7 -36.20 -47.51 -52.64
C LEU A 7 -37.74 -47.45 -52.87
N HIS A 8 -38.13 -46.25 -53.32
CA HIS A 8 -39.36 -45.68 -53.92
C HIS A 8 -40.19 -44.83 -52.93
N SER A 9 -40.58 -43.57 -53.17
CA SER A 9 -40.65 -42.76 -54.39
C SER A 9 -40.87 -41.27 -54.05
N LEU A 10 -40.35 -40.40 -54.91
CA LEU A 10 -40.79 -39.04 -55.31
C LEU A 10 -41.94 -38.34 -54.55
N VAL A 11 -41.68 -37.14 -54.01
CA VAL A 11 -42.56 -35.96 -54.14
C VAL A 11 -41.73 -34.68 -54.30
N ARG A 12 -42.18 -33.82 -55.20
CA ARG A 12 -41.51 -32.61 -55.73
C ARG A 12 -41.64 -31.39 -54.80
N ILE A 13 -40.52 -30.66 -54.71
CA ILE A 13 -40.34 -29.20 -54.89
C ILE A 13 -41.38 -28.28 -54.24
N THR A 14 -40.92 -27.48 -53.28
CA THR A 14 -41.15 -26.01 -53.27
C THR A 14 -40.00 -25.35 -52.51
N GLY A 15 -39.27 -24.46 -53.19
CA GLY A 15 -38.18 -23.70 -52.60
C GLY A 15 -38.72 -22.56 -51.75
N LEU A 16 -38.28 -22.49 -50.49
CA LEU A 16 -38.31 -21.26 -49.71
C LEU A 16 -36.87 -20.79 -49.51
N ALA A 17 -36.56 -19.62 -50.06
CA ALA A 17 -35.32 -18.90 -49.79
C ALA A 17 -35.31 -18.47 -48.31
N PHE A 18 -34.34 -18.97 -47.56
CA PHE A 18 -34.10 -18.55 -46.18
C PHE A 18 -33.29 -17.25 -46.20
N ALA A 19 -33.96 -16.12 -45.96
CA ALA A 19 -33.27 -14.86 -45.69
C ALA A 19 -32.68 -14.93 -44.27
N LEU A 20 -31.36 -15.12 -44.18
CA LEU A 20 -30.62 -15.09 -42.92
C LEU A 20 -30.52 -13.62 -42.46
N VAL A 21 -31.40 -13.21 -41.56
CA VAL A 21 -31.26 -11.92 -40.86
C VAL A 21 -30.13 -12.06 -39.84
N LEU A 22 -28.94 -11.59 -40.21
CA LEU A 22 -27.81 -11.46 -39.28
C LEU A 22 -28.09 -10.28 -38.35
N THR A 23 -28.68 -10.54 -37.19
CA THR A 23 -28.71 -9.53 -36.12
C THR A 23 -27.30 -9.36 -35.58
N ALA A 24 -26.65 -8.26 -35.94
CA ALA A 24 -25.42 -7.82 -35.30
C ALA A 24 -25.72 -7.53 -33.82
N PHE A 25 -25.37 -8.46 -32.94
CA PHE A 25 -25.22 -8.15 -31.53
C PHE A 25 -24.02 -7.20 -31.42
N GLY A 26 -24.31 -5.89 -31.38
CA GLY A 26 -23.34 -4.91 -30.97
C GLY A 26 -22.85 -5.28 -29.58
N SER A 27 -21.58 -5.69 -29.48
CA SER A 27 -20.91 -5.77 -28.19
C SER A 27 -20.93 -4.37 -27.60
N SER A 28 -21.84 -4.14 -26.66
CA SER A 28 -21.72 -3.02 -25.73
C SER A 28 -20.49 -3.32 -24.86
N GLY A 29 -19.31 -3.05 -25.38
CA GLY A 29 -18.12 -2.92 -24.58
C GLY A 29 -18.45 -1.87 -23.53
N ARG A 30 -18.55 -2.29 -22.26
CA ARG A 30 -18.46 -1.33 -21.16
C ARG A 30 -17.18 -0.56 -21.42
N ALA A 31 -17.29 0.74 -21.68
CA ALA A 31 -16.13 1.61 -21.65
C ALA A 31 -15.56 1.47 -20.24
N THR A 32 -14.53 0.65 -20.07
CA THR A 32 -13.67 0.76 -18.91
C THR A 32 -13.11 2.18 -19.01
N ALA A 33 -13.46 3.03 -18.06
CA ALA A 33 -12.87 4.36 -18.00
C ALA A 33 -11.35 4.18 -18.11
N GLN A 34 -10.72 4.77 -19.13
CA GLN A 34 -9.26 4.69 -19.27
C GLN A 34 -8.65 5.15 -17.94
N SER A 35 -7.85 4.29 -17.31
CA SER A 35 -7.15 4.64 -16.08
C SER A 35 -6.23 5.82 -16.37
N THR A 36 -6.30 6.89 -15.56
CA THR A 36 -5.37 8.01 -15.67
C THR A 36 -3.93 7.52 -15.42
N VAL A 37 -2.93 8.23 -15.97
CA VAL A 37 -1.52 7.92 -15.72
C VAL A 37 -1.22 7.90 -14.21
N ALA A 38 -1.78 8.85 -13.46
CA ALA A 38 -1.65 8.86 -12.00
C ALA A 38 -2.20 7.60 -11.33
N ARG A 39 -3.36 7.09 -11.80
CA ARG A 39 -3.91 5.84 -11.29
C ARG A 39 -2.99 4.65 -11.60
N GLN A 40 -2.44 4.59 -12.81
CA GLN A 40 -1.53 3.49 -13.19
C GLN A 40 -0.27 3.46 -12.31
N TRP A 41 0.32 4.62 -12.02
CA TRP A 41 1.46 4.73 -11.11
C TRP A 41 1.10 4.40 -9.65
N ASN A 42 -0.12 4.71 -9.22
CA ASN A 42 -0.62 4.25 -7.92
C ASN A 42 -0.75 2.72 -7.87
N GLU A 43 -1.31 2.09 -8.91
CA GLU A 43 -1.40 0.62 -8.96
C GLU A 43 0.01 -0.03 -8.95
N ALA A 44 0.97 0.52 -9.71
CA ALA A 44 2.35 0.04 -9.70
C ALA A 44 3.01 0.16 -8.31
N LEU A 45 2.75 1.25 -7.58
CA LEU A 45 3.17 1.38 -6.19
C LEU A 45 2.52 0.34 -5.28
N LEU A 46 1.20 0.11 -5.42
CA LEU A 46 0.50 -0.91 -4.63
C LEU A 46 1.02 -2.32 -4.94
N ASP A 47 1.37 -2.61 -6.20
CA ASP A 47 2.00 -3.87 -6.60
C ASP A 47 3.38 -4.03 -5.97
N ALA A 48 4.19 -2.96 -5.94
CA ALA A 48 5.48 -2.96 -5.25
C ALA A 48 5.33 -3.21 -3.73
N ILE A 49 4.28 -2.67 -3.09
CA ILE A 49 3.95 -2.95 -1.68
C ILE A 49 3.61 -4.44 -1.49
N ARG A 50 2.80 -5.02 -2.38
CA ARG A 50 2.36 -6.43 -2.28
C ARG A 50 3.53 -7.40 -2.29
N VAL A 51 4.57 -7.10 -3.06
CA VAL A 51 5.75 -7.96 -3.21
C VAL A 51 6.90 -7.61 -2.26
N ASP A 52 6.77 -6.62 -1.37
CA ASP A 52 7.80 -6.28 -0.38
C ASP A 52 7.43 -6.75 1.03
N THR A 53 8.36 -6.67 1.98
CA THR A 53 8.07 -6.98 3.39
C THR A 53 7.06 -5.98 3.98
N PRO A 54 6.20 -6.39 4.94
CA PRO A 54 5.28 -5.47 5.57
C PRO A 54 6.02 -4.42 6.38
N ARG A 55 6.04 -3.19 5.86
CA ARG A 55 6.66 -2.02 6.49
C ARG A 55 5.66 -0.86 6.46
N PRO A 56 4.58 -0.90 7.28
CA PRO A 56 3.44 0.01 7.13
C PRO A 56 3.84 1.49 7.09
N THR A 57 4.78 1.89 7.96
CA THR A 57 5.27 3.26 8.06
C THR A 57 6.08 3.70 6.83
N VAL A 58 6.96 2.82 6.32
CA VAL A 58 7.72 3.03 5.08
C VAL A 58 6.79 3.12 3.88
N HIS A 59 5.82 2.22 3.77
CA HIS A 59 4.88 2.17 2.66
C HIS A 59 3.95 3.40 2.64
N ALA A 60 3.46 3.84 3.80
CA ALA A 60 2.70 5.08 3.93
C ALA A 60 3.51 6.31 3.48
N ARG A 61 4.79 6.37 3.87
CA ARG A 61 5.71 7.43 3.43
C ARG A 61 5.93 7.40 1.91
N ASN A 62 6.02 6.22 1.30
CA ASN A 62 6.17 6.09 -0.16
C ASN A 62 4.90 6.55 -0.90
N LEU A 63 3.71 6.14 -0.41
CA LEU A 63 2.41 6.58 -0.92
C LEU A 63 2.28 8.10 -0.93
N TYR A 64 2.64 8.75 0.17
CA TYR A 64 2.64 10.21 0.26
C TYR A 64 3.58 10.85 -0.78
N HIS A 65 4.85 10.44 -0.83
CA HIS A 65 5.82 11.08 -1.71
C HIS A 65 5.52 10.89 -3.20
N VAL A 66 4.99 9.73 -3.60
CA VAL A 66 4.57 9.51 -4.99
C VAL A 66 3.31 10.34 -5.30
N SER A 67 2.36 10.43 -4.38
CA SER A 67 1.20 11.32 -4.53
C SER A 67 1.62 12.78 -4.71
N ALA A 68 2.56 13.27 -3.88
CA ALA A 68 3.10 14.62 -4.00
C ALA A 68 3.85 14.83 -5.31
N ALA A 69 4.66 13.86 -5.77
CA ALA A 69 5.35 13.93 -7.06
C ALA A 69 4.39 14.10 -8.24
N MET A 70 3.31 13.31 -8.25
CA MET A 70 2.28 13.40 -9.30
C MET A 70 1.49 14.70 -9.21
N TYR A 71 1.26 15.21 -7.99
CA TYR A 71 0.59 16.50 -7.79
C TYR A 71 1.46 17.67 -8.26
N ASP A 72 2.76 17.71 -7.91
CA ASP A 72 3.71 18.73 -8.37
C ASP A 72 3.82 18.74 -9.90
N ALA A 73 3.87 17.56 -10.51
CA ALA A 73 3.87 17.39 -11.96
C ALA A 73 2.61 17.97 -12.61
N TRP A 74 1.44 17.77 -12.00
CA TRP A 74 0.19 18.34 -12.48
C TRP A 74 0.13 19.87 -12.29
N ALA A 75 0.53 20.33 -11.09
CA ALA A 75 0.49 21.71 -10.66
C ALA A 75 1.44 22.60 -11.46
N ALA A 76 2.55 22.07 -11.99
CA ALA A 76 3.49 22.82 -12.81
C ALA A 76 2.86 23.42 -14.09
N TYR A 77 1.80 22.80 -14.61
CA TYR A 77 1.05 23.29 -15.78
C TYR A 77 -0.26 23.99 -15.42
N ASP A 78 -0.58 24.12 -14.13
CA ASP A 78 -1.75 24.84 -13.66
C ASP A 78 -1.40 26.29 -13.30
N ASN A 79 -2.30 27.23 -13.57
CA ASN A 79 -2.03 28.66 -13.37
C ASN A 79 -2.05 29.09 -11.89
N VAL A 80 -2.72 28.34 -11.01
CA VAL A 80 -2.97 28.76 -9.62
C VAL A 80 -2.46 27.76 -8.59
N ALA A 81 -2.47 26.46 -8.90
CA ALA A 81 -2.04 25.43 -7.97
C ALA A 81 -0.58 25.65 -7.56
N GLN A 82 -0.22 25.31 -6.32
CA GLN A 82 1.19 25.29 -5.89
C GLN A 82 1.55 23.84 -5.62
N GLY A 83 2.69 23.38 -6.14
CA GLY A 83 3.24 22.09 -5.77
C GLY A 83 3.65 22.06 -4.29
N GLN A 84 3.88 20.87 -3.77
CA GLN A 84 4.39 20.65 -2.43
C GLN A 84 5.90 20.85 -2.36
N PHE A 85 6.66 20.19 -3.23
CA PHE A 85 8.12 20.21 -3.21
C PHE A 85 8.72 21.11 -4.30
N VAL A 86 8.03 21.23 -5.44
CA VAL A 86 8.45 22.01 -6.61
C VAL A 86 7.38 23.01 -7.01
N HIS A 87 7.77 24.29 -7.17
CA HIS A 87 6.88 25.38 -7.58
C HIS A 87 7.13 25.87 -9.02
N GLU A 88 7.93 25.14 -9.79
CA GLU A 88 8.23 25.48 -11.19
C GLU A 88 6.93 25.54 -12.02
N LYS A 89 6.82 26.56 -12.87
CA LYS A 89 5.68 26.75 -13.79
C LYS A 89 6.12 26.63 -15.23
N THR A 90 5.31 25.94 -16.01
CA THR A 90 5.57 25.71 -17.43
C THR A 90 4.27 25.68 -18.23
N SER A 91 4.41 25.76 -19.56
CA SER A 91 3.30 25.70 -20.50
C SER A 91 3.65 24.73 -21.63
N ALA A 92 2.64 24.05 -22.17
CA ALA A 92 2.78 23.18 -23.33
C ALA A 92 1.62 23.44 -24.31
N SER A 93 1.85 23.15 -25.59
CA SER A 93 0.78 23.16 -26.61
C SER A 93 -0.28 22.12 -26.31
N ASP A 94 0.14 20.92 -25.89
CA ASP A 94 -0.73 19.87 -25.34
C ASP A 94 -0.40 19.67 -23.85
N VAL A 95 -1.17 20.36 -23.01
CA VAL A 95 -1.01 20.29 -21.54
C VAL A 95 -1.31 18.90 -21.00
N LEU A 96 -2.24 18.16 -21.59
CA LEU A 96 -2.61 16.83 -21.08
C LEU A 96 -1.48 15.84 -21.35
N ALA A 97 -0.93 15.83 -22.56
CA ALA A 97 0.21 14.96 -22.90
C ALA A 97 1.44 15.30 -22.06
N ALA A 98 1.76 16.60 -21.91
CA ALA A 98 2.90 17.04 -21.11
C ALA A 98 2.73 16.68 -19.62
N ARG A 99 1.54 16.87 -19.04
CA ARG A 99 1.24 16.45 -17.66
C ARG A 99 1.42 14.94 -17.48
N ASN A 100 0.89 14.14 -18.40
CA ASN A 100 1.01 12.68 -18.33
C ASN A 100 2.48 12.23 -18.33
N GLU A 101 3.31 12.81 -19.21
CA GLU A 101 4.74 12.49 -19.27
C GLU A 101 5.48 12.96 -18.00
N THR A 102 5.24 14.18 -17.52
CA THR A 102 5.86 14.68 -16.28
C THR A 102 5.48 13.82 -15.07
N ILE A 103 4.20 13.42 -14.95
CA ILE A 103 3.72 12.51 -13.89
C ILE A 103 4.48 11.18 -13.95
N ALA A 104 4.66 10.63 -15.16
CA ALA A 104 5.30 9.34 -15.32
C ALA A 104 6.77 9.35 -14.87
N TYR A 105 7.55 10.33 -15.34
CA TYR A 105 8.95 10.48 -14.93
C TYR A 105 9.10 10.82 -13.44
N ALA A 106 8.21 11.65 -12.88
CA ALA A 106 8.22 11.98 -11.46
C ALA A 106 7.94 10.75 -10.57
N ALA A 107 6.88 9.99 -10.88
CA ALA A 107 6.54 8.78 -10.15
C ALA A 107 7.63 7.70 -10.30
N TYR A 108 8.11 7.47 -11.53
CA TYR A 108 9.19 6.51 -11.82
C TYR A 108 10.45 6.80 -11.00
N GLY A 109 10.89 8.07 -10.98
CA GLY A 109 12.10 8.46 -10.25
C GLY A 109 11.98 8.28 -8.74
N VAL A 110 10.83 8.66 -8.15
CA VAL A 110 10.59 8.45 -6.72
C VAL A 110 10.52 6.95 -6.40
N LEU A 111 9.74 6.16 -7.14
CA LEU A 111 9.57 4.73 -6.90
C LEU A 111 10.88 3.94 -7.03
N THR A 112 11.64 4.21 -8.10
CA THR A 112 12.97 3.62 -8.32
C THR A 112 13.88 3.88 -7.11
N ASN A 113 13.86 5.09 -6.56
CA ASN A 113 14.64 5.41 -5.37
C ASN A 113 14.14 4.71 -4.10
N ARG A 114 12.83 4.70 -3.85
CA ARG A 114 12.25 4.17 -2.61
C ARG A 114 12.35 2.65 -2.49
N TYR A 115 12.28 1.93 -3.62
CA TYR A 115 12.31 0.47 -3.66
C TYR A 115 13.70 -0.13 -3.93
N ALA A 116 14.75 0.70 -4.07
CA ALA A 116 16.10 0.24 -4.36
C ALA A 116 16.68 -0.76 -3.33
N LEU A 117 16.24 -0.67 -2.07
CA LEU A 117 16.64 -1.56 -0.97
C LEU A 117 15.51 -2.52 -0.53
N SER A 118 14.44 -2.62 -1.30
CA SER A 118 13.34 -3.56 -1.04
C SER A 118 13.79 -5.01 -1.29
N VAL A 119 13.11 -5.98 -0.68
CA VAL A 119 13.48 -7.40 -0.84
C VAL A 119 13.33 -7.87 -2.29
N ASN A 120 12.33 -7.32 -3.00
CA ASN A 120 12.06 -7.61 -4.40
C ASN A 120 12.30 -6.37 -5.29
N ALA A 121 13.42 -5.68 -5.07
CA ALA A 121 13.78 -4.46 -5.80
C ALA A 121 13.82 -4.68 -7.33
N ALA A 122 14.41 -5.80 -7.78
CA ALA A 122 14.49 -6.12 -9.21
C ALA A 122 13.10 -6.32 -9.85
N THR A 123 12.19 -7.01 -9.15
CA THR A 123 10.81 -7.22 -9.60
C THR A 123 10.07 -5.89 -9.70
N SER A 124 10.15 -5.08 -8.64
CA SER A 124 9.49 -3.76 -8.62
C SER A 124 10.02 -2.86 -9.73
N GLN A 125 11.34 -2.82 -9.93
CA GLN A 125 11.95 -2.03 -11.00
C GLN A 125 11.55 -2.50 -12.40
N ALA A 126 11.44 -3.81 -12.62
CA ALA A 126 10.99 -4.37 -13.89
C ALA A 126 9.57 -3.92 -14.23
N GLU A 127 8.66 -3.92 -13.25
CA GLU A 127 7.28 -3.40 -13.42
C GLU A 127 7.26 -1.90 -13.72
N PHE A 128 8.08 -1.09 -13.03
CA PHE A 128 8.19 0.35 -13.31
C PHE A 128 8.71 0.63 -14.73
N ASN A 129 9.70 -0.14 -15.19
CA ASN A 129 10.23 -0.04 -16.55
C ASN A 129 9.18 -0.46 -17.62
N ALA A 130 8.43 -1.53 -17.33
CA ALA A 130 7.35 -1.99 -18.19
C ALA A 130 6.24 -0.95 -18.31
N LEU A 131 5.87 -0.30 -17.19
CA LEU A 131 4.88 0.78 -17.19
C LEU A 131 5.35 1.98 -18.04
N MET A 132 6.60 2.45 -17.87
CA MET A 132 7.19 3.49 -18.73
C MET A 132 7.10 3.12 -20.21
N SER A 133 7.50 1.91 -20.56
CA SER A 133 7.46 1.41 -21.93
C SER A 133 6.03 1.35 -22.49
N SER A 134 5.06 0.91 -21.68
CA SER A 134 3.64 0.82 -22.08
C SER A 134 3.00 2.20 -22.33
N GLN A 135 3.51 3.24 -21.66
CA GLN A 135 3.11 4.63 -21.85
C GLN A 135 3.88 5.32 -22.99
N GLY A 136 4.86 4.63 -23.59
CA GLY A 136 5.69 5.14 -24.69
C GLY A 136 6.87 6.01 -24.24
N TYR A 137 7.28 5.92 -22.98
CA TYR A 137 8.36 6.73 -22.39
C TYR A 137 9.67 5.93 -22.24
N ASP A 138 10.80 6.62 -22.38
CA ASP A 138 12.14 6.04 -22.25
C ASP A 138 12.63 6.14 -20.80
N SER A 139 12.65 5.01 -20.09
CA SER A 139 13.12 4.94 -18.70
C SER A 139 14.62 5.20 -18.53
N THR A 140 15.39 5.25 -19.62
CA THR A 140 16.82 5.59 -19.59
C THR A 140 17.09 7.10 -19.67
N PHE A 141 16.08 7.89 -20.01
CA PHE A 141 16.18 9.35 -20.01
C PHE A 141 16.21 9.89 -18.56
N THR A 142 17.40 10.26 -18.10
CA THR A 142 17.65 10.72 -16.72
C THR A 142 18.00 12.21 -16.61
N SER A 143 18.03 12.93 -17.74
CA SER A 143 18.38 14.35 -17.73
C SER A 143 17.34 15.16 -16.96
N THR A 144 17.82 16.12 -16.17
CA THR A 144 17.03 17.15 -15.49
C THR A 144 17.14 18.51 -16.18
N VAL A 145 17.89 18.58 -17.29
CA VAL A 145 18.19 19.81 -18.02
C VAL A 145 17.19 20.01 -19.16
N GLY A 146 16.71 21.24 -19.30
CA GLY A 146 15.80 21.66 -20.36
C GLY A 146 14.33 21.65 -19.95
N ASN A 147 13.47 21.99 -20.91
CA ASN A 147 12.04 22.23 -20.70
C ASN A 147 11.14 21.06 -21.12
N SER A 148 11.71 19.87 -21.37
CA SER A 148 10.88 18.71 -21.71
C SER A 148 10.07 18.25 -20.49
N PRO A 149 8.87 17.68 -20.70
CA PRO A 149 8.07 17.13 -19.61
C PRO A 149 8.80 16.05 -18.82
N ALA A 150 9.57 15.19 -19.49
CA ALA A 150 10.45 14.22 -18.85
C ALA A 150 11.53 14.87 -17.94
N ALA A 151 12.20 15.93 -18.41
CA ALA A 151 13.22 16.61 -17.62
C ALA A 151 12.63 17.26 -16.36
N LEU A 152 11.43 17.84 -16.48
CA LEU A 152 10.68 18.34 -15.33
C LEU A 152 10.30 17.22 -14.36
N GLY A 153 9.81 16.07 -14.85
CA GLY A 153 9.49 14.92 -14.01
C GLY A 153 10.71 14.43 -13.22
N ASN A 154 11.86 14.33 -13.88
CA ASN A 154 13.13 13.98 -13.24
C ASN A 154 13.55 15.02 -12.18
N ARG A 155 13.36 16.33 -12.42
CA ARG A 155 13.62 17.38 -11.41
C ARG A 155 12.73 17.22 -10.19
N ILE A 156 11.44 16.94 -10.38
CA ILE A 156 10.49 16.73 -9.28
C ILE A 156 10.91 15.52 -8.44
N ALA A 157 11.20 14.38 -9.08
CA ALA A 157 11.66 13.19 -8.37
C ALA A 157 12.95 13.46 -7.58
N GLN A 158 13.93 14.12 -8.21
CA GLN A 158 15.20 14.48 -7.57
C GLN A 158 14.97 15.39 -6.35
N GLN A 159 14.10 16.39 -6.47
CA GLN A 159 13.82 17.33 -5.39
C GLN A 159 13.15 16.63 -4.19
N ILE A 160 12.16 15.77 -4.45
CA ILE A 160 11.49 15.01 -3.39
C ILE A 160 12.47 14.09 -2.68
N VAL A 161 13.29 13.34 -3.43
CA VAL A 161 14.30 12.46 -2.85
C VAL A 161 15.29 13.25 -2.00
N ALA A 162 15.79 14.38 -2.50
CA ALA A 162 16.75 15.22 -1.78
C ALA A 162 16.16 15.84 -0.50
N ALA A 163 14.95 16.39 -0.59
CA ALA A 163 14.27 17.04 0.54
C ALA A 163 13.92 16.07 1.68
N THR A 164 13.79 14.79 1.37
CA THR A 164 13.29 13.78 2.31
C THR A 164 14.34 12.76 2.72
N LEU A 165 15.57 12.86 2.23
CA LEU A 165 16.63 11.90 2.55
C LEU A 165 16.96 11.87 4.05
N ASN A 166 16.91 13.03 4.70
CA ASN A 166 17.26 13.24 6.11
C ASN A 166 16.04 13.59 6.96
N ASP A 167 14.85 13.11 6.59
CA ASP A 167 13.61 13.36 7.30
C ASP A 167 13.43 12.54 8.58
N GLY A 168 14.49 11.88 9.06
CA GLY A 168 14.45 11.00 10.24
C GLY A 168 14.12 9.53 9.95
N ALA A 169 13.66 9.18 8.73
CA ALA A 169 13.27 7.81 8.41
C ALA A 169 14.45 6.83 8.26
N ASN A 170 15.68 7.34 8.13
CA ASN A 170 16.90 6.54 7.96
C ASN A 170 16.89 5.65 6.69
N GLN A 171 16.37 6.16 5.57
CA GLN A 171 16.21 5.39 4.33
C GLN A 171 17.54 4.82 3.80
N SER A 172 18.64 5.57 3.88
CA SER A 172 19.95 5.13 3.36
C SER A 172 20.47 3.86 4.04
N SER A 173 20.08 3.62 5.29
CA SER A 173 20.37 2.41 6.05
C SER A 173 19.18 1.43 6.06
N ASN A 174 18.35 1.46 5.01
CA ASN A 174 17.16 0.63 4.87
C ASN A 174 16.20 0.73 6.07
N TYR A 175 16.02 1.94 6.60
CA TYR A 175 15.10 2.24 7.71
C TYR A 175 15.46 1.53 9.02
N ALA A 176 16.73 1.20 9.23
CA ALA A 176 17.20 0.62 10.47
C ALA A 176 16.93 1.53 11.67
N ASP A 177 16.67 0.93 12.83
CA ASP A 177 16.52 1.66 14.08
C ASP A 177 17.78 2.49 14.41
N THR A 178 17.57 3.73 14.82
CA THR A 178 18.62 4.67 15.25
C THR A 178 18.54 5.02 16.73
N THR A 179 17.55 4.49 17.45
CA THR A 179 17.29 4.79 18.86
C THR A 179 18.01 3.82 19.81
N GLY A 180 18.38 2.63 19.32
CA GLY A 180 18.97 1.58 20.14
C GLY A 180 17.93 0.91 21.03
N PHE A 181 16.68 0.84 20.58
CA PHE A 181 15.59 0.26 21.36
C PHE A 181 15.88 -1.19 21.74
N THR A 182 15.69 -1.50 23.02
CA THR A 182 15.72 -2.87 23.54
C THR A 182 14.47 -3.11 24.37
N ALA A 183 13.83 -4.26 24.16
CA ALA A 183 12.68 -4.64 24.98
C ALA A 183 13.15 -4.92 26.42
N VAL A 184 12.35 -4.48 27.40
CA VAL A 184 12.58 -4.78 28.82
C VAL A 184 12.40 -6.27 29.10
N ASN A 185 11.37 -6.86 28.49
CA ASN A 185 11.03 -8.27 28.68
C ASN A 185 11.78 -9.18 27.71
N VAL A 186 12.22 -10.34 28.22
CA VAL A 186 12.76 -11.41 27.38
C VAL A 186 11.68 -11.98 26.44
N PRO A 187 12.03 -12.38 25.20
CA PRO A 187 11.03 -12.86 24.25
C PRO A 187 10.35 -14.17 24.66
N MET A 188 9.02 -14.25 24.58
CA MET A 188 8.26 -15.47 24.87
C MET A 188 8.17 -16.40 23.66
N VAL A 189 8.35 -17.71 23.88
CA VAL A 189 8.07 -18.73 22.85
C VAL A 189 6.59 -19.13 22.89
N VAL A 190 5.81 -18.73 21.89
CA VAL A 190 4.34 -18.91 21.88
C VAL A 190 3.91 -20.38 21.99
N GLY A 191 4.72 -21.31 21.46
CA GLY A 191 4.47 -22.75 21.58
C GLY A 191 4.51 -23.30 23.01
N PHE A 192 5.00 -22.51 23.98
CA PHE A 192 5.10 -22.86 25.38
C PHE A 192 4.50 -21.72 26.24
N PRO A 193 3.16 -21.58 26.29
CA PRO A 193 2.45 -20.41 26.85
C PRO A 193 2.54 -20.23 28.37
N THR A 194 3.50 -20.88 29.03
CA THR A 194 3.74 -20.77 30.48
C THR A 194 5.18 -20.34 30.80
N VAL A 195 5.98 -20.06 29.77
CA VAL A 195 7.41 -19.92 29.92
C VAL A 195 7.87 -18.74 29.06
N THR A 196 8.34 -17.65 29.68
CA THR A 196 9.00 -16.60 28.90
C THR A 196 10.27 -17.16 28.24
N ASP A 197 10.87 -18.20 28.82
CA ASP A 197 11.95 -19.01 28.27
C ASP A 197 11.83 -20.48 28.74
N GLN A 198 12.69 -21.40 28.29
CA GLN A 198 12.66 -22.82 28.74
C GLN A 198 12.79 -23.04 30.26
N PHE A 199 13.09 -22.00 31.04
CA PHE A 199 13.28 -22.03 32.49
C PHE A 199 12.09 -21.47 33.29
N LYS A 200 10.98 -21.09 32.62
CA LYS A 200 9.80 -20.48 33.25
C LYS A 200 10.11 -19.15 33.94
N THR A 201 11.01 -18.36 33.38
CA THR A 201 11.34 -17.04 33.92
C THR A 201 10.05 -16.18 34.00
N PRO A 202 9.75 -15.52 35.13
CA PRO A 202 8.62 -14.58 35.20
C PRO A 202 8.78 -13.43 34.19
N LEU A 203 7.68 -12.78 33.83
CA LEU A 203 7.75 -11.54 33.04
C LEU A 203 8.38 -10.44 33.91
N ASP A 204 9.43 -9.79 33.42
CA ASP A 204 10.17 -8.79 34.19
C ASP A 204 9.32 -7.55 34.49
N ASP A 205 8.59 -7.05 33.49
CA ASP A 205 7.65 -5.95 33.64
C ASP A 205 6.35 -6.17 32.83
N PRO A 206 5.21 -6.43 33.49
CA PRO A 206 3.93 -6.66 32.82
C PRO A 206 3.31 -5.40 32.18
N ASN A 207 3.88 -4.21 32.41
CA ASN A 207 3.44 -2.96 31.80
C ASN A 207 4.26 -2.58 30.55
N HIS A 208 5.20 -3.42 30.14
CA HIS A 208 6.01 -3.23 28.93
C HIS A 208 5.77 -4.34 27.91
N TRP A 209 6.03 -4.02 26.63
CA TRP A 209 5.89 -4.98 25.55
C TRP A 209 6.84 -6.17 25.72
N GLN A 210 6.35 -7.37 25.39
CA GLN A 210 7.12 -8.59 25.34
C GLN A 210 7.21 -9.08 23.88
N PRO A 211 8.42 -9.20 23.31
CA PRO A 211 8.59 -9.79 21.98
C PRO A 211 8.13 -11.26 21.98
N LEU A 212 7.58 -11.73 20.87
CA LEU A 212 7.18 -13.13 20.71
C LEU A 212 8.02 -13.85 19.67
N TYR A 213 8.38 -15.11 19.95
CA TYR A 213 8.81 -16.07 18.96
C TYR A 213 7.58 -16.80 18.38
N VAL A 214 7.28 -16.55 17.10
CA VAL A 214 6.15 -17.13 16.36
C VAL A 214 6.70 -17.95 15.21
N SER A 215 6.51 -19.27 15.22
CA SER A 215 7.05 -20.16 14.19
C SER A 215 5.93 -20.86 13.39
N PRO A 216 5.87 -20.68 12.05
CA PRO A 216 6.63 -19.72 11.25
C PRO A 216 6.06 -18.29 11.40
N LEU A 217 6.93 -17.28 11.27
CA LEU A 217 6.47 -15.91 11.17
C LEU A 217 6.24 -15.59 9.69
N THR A 218 5.00 -15.78 9.25
CA THR A 218 4.56 -15.43 7.90
C THR A 218 3.87 -14.07 7.95
N ALA A 219 4.39 -13.12 7.17
CA ALA A 219 3.79 -11.81 6.95
C ALA A 219 2.37 -11.92 6.34
N GLN A 220 1.59 -10.85 6.47
CA GLN A 220 0.22 -10.79 5.96
C GLN A 220 0.11 -11.06 4.44
N ASN A 221 1.17 -10.78 3.67
CA ASN A 221 1.27 -11.05 2.24
C ASN A 221 1.88 -12.43 1.90
N GLY A 222 2.00 -13.33 2.88
CA GLY A 222 2.54 -14.68 2.68
C GLY A 222 4.07 -14.76 2.67
N PHE A 223 4.77 -13.64 2.91
CA PHE A 223 6.22 -13.61 2.97
C PHE A 223 6.72 -14.26 4.26
N VAL A 224 7.55 -15.29 4.17
CA VAL A 224 8.18 -15.87 5.35
C VAL A 224 9.29 -14.93 5.81
N LEU A 225 9.18 -14.40 7.02
CA LEU A 225 10.19 -13.51 7.58
C LEU A 225 11.43 -14.34 7.98
N PRO A 226 12.64 -13.77 7.80
CA PRO A 226 13.89 -14.48 8.08
C PRO A 226 14.10 -14.73 9.58
N SER A 227 13.47 -13.93 10.43
CA SER A 227 13.40 -14.11 11.87
C SER A 227 11.99 -14.49 12.27
N ASN A 228 11.88 -15.43 13.21
CA ASN A 228 10.63 -15.77 13.88
C ASN A 228 10.40 -14.93 15.16
N LEU A 229 11.34 -14.04 15.50
CA LEU A 229 11.25 -13.10 16.61
C LEU A 229 10.57 -11.82 16.14
N GLN A 230 9.57 -11.36 16.89
CA GLN A 230 8.99 -10.03 16.70
C GLN A 230 9.97 -8.94 17.13
N GLU A 231 10.01 -7.85 16.38
CA GLU A 231 10.80 -6.66 16.67
C GLU A 231 9.90 -5.42 16.71
N TYR A 232 10.33 -4.37 17.41
CA TYR A 232 9.62 -3.10 17.39
C TYR A 232 9.87 -2.42 16.05
N ILE A 233 8.84 -2.36 15.21
CA ILE A 233 8.90 -1.75 13.89
C ILE A 233 8.99 -0.22 14.02
N GLY A 234 10.05 0.36 13.45
CA GLY A 234 10.26 1.80 13.39
C GLY A 234 10.33 2.53 14.73
N PRO A 235 11.20 2.17 15.69
CA PRO A 235 11.28 2.88 16.97
C PRO A 235 11.67 4.36 16.79
N ASN A 236 12.42 4.68 15.73
CA ASN A 236 12.79 6.04 15.34
C ASN A 236 11.66 6.84 14.67
N TRP A 237 10.49 6.24 14.39
CA TRP A 237 9.49 6.86 13.50
C TRP A 237 8.83 8.10 14.12
N GLY A 238 8.79 8.21 15.45
CA GLY A 238 8.40 9.45 16.14
C GLY A 238 9.36 10.62 15.90
N GLY A 239 10.54 10.38 15.34
CA GLY A 239 11.45 11.44 14.90
C GLY A 239 11.29 11.84 13.43
N VAL A 240 10.39 11.19 12.68
CA VAL A 240 10.23 11.44 11.25
C VAL A 240 9.44 12.74 11.03
N THR A 241 9.93 13.60 10.14
CA THR A 241 9.26 14.86 9.78
C THR A 241 7.83 14.57 9.28
N PRO A 242 6.78 15.09 9.94
CA PRO A 242 5.42 14.90 9.50
C PRO A 242 5.15 15.72 8.23
N PHE A 243 4.19 15.27 7.41
CA PHE A 243 3.83 15.98 6.18
C PHE A 243 2.66 16.96 6.34
N ALA A 244 1.74 16.71 7.27
CA ALA A 244 0.53 17.53 7.46
C ALA A 244 0.26 17.94 8.92
N MET A 245 0.95 17.34 9.88
CA MET A 245 0.80 17.69 11.29
C MET A 245 1.74 18.84 11.64
N HIS A 246 1.24 19.80 12.40
CA HIS A 246 2.01 20.96 12.82
C HIS A 246 2.55 20.72 14.24
N SER A 247 3.62 21.41 14.64
CA SER A 247 4.28 21.17 15.93
C SER A 247 3.50 21.74 17.14
N SER A 248 2.18 21.86 17.04
CA SER A 248 1.33 22.44 18.09
C SER A 248 0.91 21.43 19.17
N GLY A 249 1.14 20.14 18.92
CA GLY A 249 0.91 19.06 19.86
C GLY A 249 1.88 19.02 21.04
N PRO A 250 1.59 18.13 22.03
CA PRO A 250 2.52 17.84 23.12
C PRO A 250 3.84 17.22 22.62
N TYR A 251 3.86 16.70 21.39
CA TYR A 251 5.03 16.10 20.76
C TYR A 251 5.26 16.67 19.36
N SER A 252 6.53 16.68 18.92
CA SER A 252 6.91 17.09 17.56
C SER A 252 6.32 16.21 16.45
N TRP A 253 5.78 15.05 16.82
CA TRP A 253 5.26 14.00 15.93
C TRP A 253 3.79 13.68 16.12
N SER A 254 3.13 14.24 17.14
CA SER A 254 1.69 14.09 17.32
C SER A 254 1.05 15.32 17.93
N ASP A 255 0.00 15.83 17.26
CA ASP A 255 -0.95 16.82 17.77
C ASP A 255 -1.83 16.23 18.89
N TYR A 256 -1.87 14.90 19.02
CA TYR A 256 -2.70 14.18 19.97
C TYR A 256 -1.89 13.24 20.84
N ASP A 257 -2.09 13.34 22.16
CA ASP A 257 -1.61 12.36 23.13
C ASP A 257 -2.82 11.87 23.95
N PRO A 258 -3.23 10.59 23.82
CA PRO A 258 -4.30 10.04 24.63
C PRO A 258 -3.91 9.89 26.13
N GLY A 259 -2.64 10.12 26.47
CA GLY A 259 -2.10 9.90 27.81
C GLY A 259 -1.61 8.47 28.01
N ALA A 260 -1.05 8.21 29.19
CA ALA A 260 -0.53 6.89 29.55
C ALA A 260 -1.66 5.85 29.69
N PRO A 261 -1.46 4.60 29.24
CA PRO A 261 -2.44 3.53 29.41
C PRO A 261 -2.57 3.10 30.88
N PRO A 262 -3.69 2.45 31.29
CA PRO A 262 -3.81 1.83 32.61
C PRO A 262 -2.76 0.72 32.80
N GLN A 263 -2.25 0.58 34.02
CA GLN A 263 -1.13 -0.30 34.36
C GLN A 263 -1.53 -1.39 35.37
N LEU A 264 -1.03 -2.61 35.17
CA LEU A 264 -1.10 -3.66 36.17
C LEU A 264 -0.27 -3.26 37.41
N ASN A 265 -0.88 -3.33 38.59
CA ASN A 265 -0.33 -2.86 39.86
C ASN A 265 0.08 -1.37 39.87
N GLY A 266 -0.50 -0.55 38.98
CA GLY A 266 -0.21 0.88 38.87
C GLY A 266 -1.47 1.74 38.74
N ALA A 267 -1.30 2.93 38.16
CA ALA A 267 -2.43 3.81 37.86
C ALA A 267 -3.41 3.13 36.90
N GLY A 268 -4.70 3.14 37.21
CA GLY A 268 -5.71 2.45 36.39
C GLY A 268 -5.73 0.92 36.51
N HIS A 269 -5.18 0.33 37.59
CA HIS A 269 -5.14 -1.12 37.79
C HIS A 269 -6.47 -1.86 37.55
N ASP A 270 -7.56 -1.35 38.12
CA ASP A 270 -8.88 -1.98 37.96
C ASP A 270 -9.38 -1.91 36.52
N GLU A 271 -9.07 -0.82 35.81
CA GLU A 271 -9.35 -0.66 34.39
C GLU A 271 -8.53 -1.65 33.54
N TYR A 272 -7.23 -1.77 33.80
CA TYR A 272 -6.37 -2.78 33.15
C TYR A 272 -6.97 -4.18 33.32
N ARG A 273 -7.38 -4.55 34.55
CA ARG A 273 -7.97 -5.86 34.82
C ARG A 273 -9.30 -6.06 34.10
N ALA A 274 -10.14 -5.04 34.04
CA ALA A 274 -11.39 -5.08 33.30
C ALA A 274 -11.14 -5.32 31.81
N GLN A 275 -10.23 -4.55 31.20
CA GLN A 275 -9.84 -4.68 29.79
C GLN A 275 -9.27 -6.08 29.47
N ALA A 276 -8.42 -6.63 30.35
CA ALA A 276 -7.87 -7.97 30.18
C ALA A 276 -8.97 -9.06 30.26
N ILE A 277 -9.92 -8.93 31.18
CA ILE A 277 -11.07 -9.85 31.28
C ILE A 277 -11.97 -9.74 30.05
N ASP A 278 -12.19 -8.53 29.53
CA ASP A 278 -12.98 -8.33 28.32
C ASP A 278 -12.35 -8.98 27.10
N LEU A 279 -11.02 -8.92 26.96
CA LEU A 279 -10.31 -9.68 25.91
C LEU A 279 -10.53 -11.20 26.04
N LEU A 280 -10.51 -11.75 27.27
CA LEU A 280 -10.80 -13.17 27.50
C LEU A 280 -12.25 -13.52 27.14
N ARG A 281 -13.21 -12.65 27.46
CA ARG A 281 -14.62 -12.83 27.09
C ARG A 281 -14.83 -12.77 25.58
N LEU A 282 -14.20 -11.81 24.91
CA LEU A 282 -14.23 -11.69 23.45
C LEU A 282 -13.62 -12.93 22.80
N SER A 283 -12.45 -13.36 23.26
CA SER A 283 -11.81 -14.60 22.79
C SER A 283 -12.71 -15.83 23.00
N HIS A 284 -13.38 -15.94 24.15
CA HIS A 284 -14.36 -16.99 24.40
C HIS A 284 -15.57 -16.93 23.46
N SER A 285 -15.95 -15.74 22.99
CA SER A 285 -17.04 -15.56 22.02
C SER A 285 -16.64 -15.81 20.57
N LEU A 286 -15.34 -15.98 20.29
CA LEU A 286 -14.83 -16.38 18.97
C LEU A 286 -14.97 -17.90 18.80
N ASP A 287 -16.20 -18.41 18.79
CA ASP A 287 -16.50 -19.66 18.08
C ASP A 287 -16.74 -19.27 16.61
N PRO A 288 -15.87 -19.61 15.65
CA PRO A 288 -16.09 -19.30 14.25
C PRO A 288 -17.35 -19.96 13.66
N ASN A 289 -18.00 -20.86 14.41
CA ASN A 289 -19.24 -21.54 14.02
C ASN A 289 -20.46 -21.12 14.86
N GLN A 290 -20.34 -20.28 15.90
CA GLN A 290 -21.45 -19.87 16.78
C GLN A 290 -21.24 -18.46 17.40
N GLY A 291 -22.33 -17.68 17.55
CA GLY A 291 -22.34 -16.43 18.32
C GLY A 291 -21.92 -15.16 17.55
N PRO A 292 -21.86 -13.99 18.23
CA PRO A 292 -21.63 -12.68 17.60
C PRO A 292 -20.30 -12.52 16.84
N GLY A 293 -19.33 -13.42 17.02
CA GLY A 293 -18.05 -13.44 16.30
C GLY A 293 -18.02 -14.31 15.04
N ALA A 294 -19.08 -15.07 14.76
CA ALA A 294 -19.21 -15.93 13.57
C ALA A 294 -19.79 -15.19 12.35
N GLU A 295 -20.26 -13.95 12.54
CA GLU A 295 -20.80 -13.14 11.45
C GLU A 295 -19.68 -12.63 10.55
N LEU A 296 -19.79 -12.88 9.24
CA LEU A 296 -18.90 -12.28 8.26
C LEU A 296 -19.17 -10.77 8.19
N ILE A 297 -18.29 -9.98 8.81
CA ILE A 297 -18.34 -8.52 8.73
C ILE A 297 -17.63 -8.08 7.45
N ASN A 298 -18.35 -7.41 6.55
CA ASN A 298 -17.76 -6.80 5.38
C ASN A 298 -17.09 -5.46 5.76
N ILE A 299 -15.78 -5.49 6.00
CA ILE A 299 -14.96 -4.31 6.30
C ILE A 299 -14.31 -3.68 5.04
N SER A 300 -14.75 -4.05 3.84
CA SER A 300 -14.16 -3.51 2.62
C SER A 300 -14.45 -2.00 2.48
N PRO A 301 -13.63 -1.25 1.71
CA PRO A 301 -13.87 0.16 1.40
C PRO A 301 -15.25 0.48 0.79
N ALA A 302 -15.93 -0.53 0.23
CA ALA A 302 -17.28 -0.41 -0.30
C ALA A 302 -18.37 -0.35 0.79
N VAL A 303 -18.07 -0.78 2.02
CA VAL A 303 -18.98 -0.75 3.17
C VAL A 303 -18.48 0.23 4.24
N ASN A 304 -17.17 0.26 4.50
CA ASN A 304 -16.51 1.20 5.40
C ASN A 304 -15.43 1.96 4.63
N GLY A 305 -15.74 3.15 4.13
CA GLY A 305 -14.77 4.03 3.43
C GLY A 305 -15.35 4.87 2.29
N THR A 306 -16.54 4.53 1.79
CA THR A 306 -17.26 5.30 0.75
C THR A 306 -18.00 6.48 1.38
N ARG A 307 -17.24 7.47 1.88
CA ARG A 307 -17.80 8.78 2.23
C ARG A 307 -17.77 9.68 1.01
N ALA A 308 -18.84 10.45 0.79
CA ALA A 308 -18.84 11.46 -0.25
C ALA A 308 -17.75 12.50 0.08
N LEU A 309 -16.98 12.92 -0.93
CA LEU A 309 -16.03 14.02 -0.82
C LEU A 309 -16.72 15.23 -0.18
N GLY A 310 -16.16 15.77 0.92
CA GLY A 310 -16.71 16.91 1.64
C GLY A 310 -17.65 16.59 2.82
N SER A 311 -17.88 15.31 3.14
CA SER A 311 -18.66 14.91 4.32
C SER A 311 -17.74 14.46 5.48
N TYR A 312 -17.19 15.43 6.19
CA TYR A 312 -16.44 15.21 7.43
C TYR A 312 -17.26 15.78 8.60
N GLU A 313 -18.12 14.96 9.18
CA GLU A 313 -18.60 15.09 10.56
C GLU A 313 -18.25 13.80 11.31
#